data_AF-A0A1Q8BK99-F1
#
_entry.id   AF-A0A1Q8BK99-F1
#
_cell.length_a   1.000
_cell.length_b   1.000
_cell.length_c   1.000
_cell.angle_alpha   90.00
_cell.angle_beta   90.00
_cell.angle_gamma   90.00
#
_symmetry.space_group_name_H-M   'P 1'
#
loop_
_entity.id
_entity.type
_entity.pdbx_description
1 polymer ?
#
loop_
_entity_poly.entity_id
_entity_poly.type
_entity_poly.pdbx_seq_one_letter_code
_entity_poly.pdbx_strand_id
1 'polypeptide(L)'
;MLHYELGSGGYAEAAERARQAVEILGKAGDLRGRGHGLRLLGRATRARGNLAEAERLLMDAEALLTECGHGDDVAIVRASRADLLRLSGRFEQASSLYDAVLAMGLEDRVTEANVRKDIGEIAMAHRDLTAAQASFDAAEELAAPAGARAIVAHCRLGQARVAQRRGQAALAAGLAKDAADLFERLGDLDRAYEARAMVEH
;
A
#
# COMPACT_ATOMS: atom_id res chain seq x y z
N MET A 1 -15.90 6.85 19.02
CA MET A 1 -16.72 5.68 18.59
C MET A 1 -17.41 5.92 17.24
N LEU A 2 -17.75 7.16 16.85
CA LEU A 2 -18.42 7.48 15.57
C LEU A 2 -17.56 7.36 14.28
N HIS A 3 -16.24 7.45 14.35
CA HIS A 3 -15.38 7.35 13.15
C HIS A 3 -15.22 5.91 12.61
N TYR A 4 -15.39 4.89 13.45
CA TYR A 4 -15.22 3.49 13.05
C TYR A 4 -16.44 2.96 12.25
N GLU A 5 -17.64 3.49 12.53
CA GLU A 5 -18.88 3.08 11.86
C GLU A 5 -19.01 3.63 10.43
N LEU A 6 -18.55 4.87 10.18
CA LEU A 6 -18.56 5.45 8.82
C LEU A 6 -17.54 4.76 7.89
N GLY A 7 -16.36 4.40 8.41
CA GLY A 7 -15.37 3.63 7.65
C GLY A 7 -15.84 2.21 7.34
N SER A 8 -16.36 1.50 8.35
CA SER A 8 -16.87 0.13 8.17
C SER A 8 -18.10 0.04 7.26
N GLY A 9 -18.99 1.05 7.27
CA GLY A 9 -20.13 1.15 6.35
C GLY A 9 -19.71 1.35 4.89
N GLY A 10 -18.69 2.17 4.63
CA GLY A 10 -18.14 2.36 3.28
C GLY A 10 -17.48 1.10 2.72
N TYR A 11 -16.73 0.37 3.54
CA TYR A 11 -16.17 -0.93 3.15
C TYR A 11 -17.26 -2.01 2.99
N ALA A 12 -18.37 -1.90 3.75
CA ALA A 12 -19.55 -2.75 3.62
C ALA A 12 -20.08 -2.71 2.19
N GLU A 13 -20.40 -1.51 1.74
CA GLU A 13 -20.97 -1.22 0.43
C GLU A 13 -19.98 -1.48 -0.70
N ALA A 14 -18.72 -1.06 -0.56
CA ALA A 14 -17.70 -1.27 -1.60
C ALA A 14 -17.50 -2.75 -1.93
N ALA A 15 -17.50 -3.63 -0.93
CA ALA A 15 -17.38 -5.07 -1.18
C ALA A 15 -18.63 -5.64 -1.86
N GLU A 16 -19.81 -5.13 -1.53
CA GLU A 16 -21.05 -5.59 -2.15
C GLU A 16 -21.12 -5.19 -3.61
N ARG A 17 -20.76 -3.94 -3.93
CA ARG A 17 -20.61 -3.46 -5.31
C ARG A 17 -19.55 -4.25 -6.07
N ALA A 18 -18.40 -4.53 -5.43
CA ALA A 18 -17.36 -5.35 -6.04
C ALA A 18 -17.83 -6.77 -6.33
N ARG A 19 -18.58 -7.41 -5.41
CA ARG A 19 -19.18 -8.74 -5.63
C ARG A 19 -20.16 -8.74 -6.81
N GLN A 20 -21.06 -7.77 -6.86
CA GLN A 20 -22.02 -7.64 -7.95
C GLN A 20 -21.30 -7.44 -9.30
N ALA A 21 -20.27 -6.60 -9.33
CA ALA A 21 -19.45 -6.40 -10.52
C ALA A 21 -18.74 -7.70 -10.96
N VAL A 22 -18.13 -8.44 -10.03
CA VAL A 22 -17.48 -9.74 -10.31
C VAL A 22 -18.47 -10.73 -10.93
N GLU A 23 -19.70 -10.79 -10.43
CA GLU A 23 -20.73 -11.69 -10.97
C GLU A 23 -21.17 -11.28 -12.39
N ILE A 24 -21.45 -9.99 -12.60
CA ILE A 24 -21.87 -9.46 -13.90
C ILE A 24 -20.78 -9.66 -14.95
N LEU A 25 -19.52 -9.32 -14.62
CA LEU A 25 -18.37 -9.44 -15.51
C LEU A 25 -18.05 -10.91 -15.80
N GLY A 26 -18.25 -11.78 -14.81
CA GLY A 26 -18.17 -13.23 -15.00
C GLY A 26 -19.19 -13.76 -16.01
N LYS A 27 -20.45 -13.32 -15.92
CA LYS A 27 -21.50 -13.68 -16.90
C LYS A 27 -21.21 -13.12 -18.30
N ALA A 28 -20.54 -11.97 -18.37
CA ALA A 28 -20.14 -11.34 -19.63
C ALA A 28 -18.87 -11.95 -20.25
N GLY A 29 -18.18 -12.85 -19.55
CA GLY A 29 -16.89 -13.41 -20.00
C GLY A 29 -15.72 -12.42 -19.93
N ASP A 30 -15.88 -11.29 -19.25
CA ASP A 30 -14.83 -10.29 -19.07
C ASP A 30 -13.90 -10.70 -17.92
N LEU A 31 -12.88 -11.50 -18.27
CA LEU A 31 -11.87 -11.99 -17.32
C LEU A 31 -11.08 -10.83 -16.68
N ARG A 32 -10.75 -9.78 -17.46
CA ARG A 32 -9.97 -8.64 -16.98
C ARG A 32 -10.75 -7.83 -15.97
N GLY A 33 -11.99 -7.46 -16.32
CA GLY A 33 -12.90 -6.76 -15.42
C GLY A 33 -13.18 -7.57 -14.16
N ARG A 34 -13.39 -8.88 -14.28
CA ARG A 34 -13.58 -9.77 -13.13
C ARG A 34 -12.35 -9.81 -12.22
N GLY A 35 -11.14 -9.87 -12.78
CA GLY A 35 -9.88 -9.80 -12.04
C GLY A 35 -9.76 -8.50 -11.22
N HIS A 36 -10.06 -7.35 -11.84
CA HIS A 36 -10.08 -6.06 -11.13
C HIS A 36 -11.14 -5.99 -10.03
N GLY A 37 -12.34 -6.55 -10.28
CA GLY A 37 -13.40 -6.66 -9.29
C GLY A 37 -12.97 -7.50 -8.08
N LEU A 38 -12.32 -8.64 -8.31
CA LEU A 38 -11.78 -9.50 -7.25
C LEU A 38 -10.68 -8.79 -6.45
N ARG A 39 -9.82 -8.01 -7.10
CA ARG A 39 -8.81 -7.18 -6.40
C ARG A 39 -9.46 -6.15 -5.47
N LEU A 40 -10.49 -5.46 -5.92
CA LEU A 40 -11.24 -4.50 -5.10
C LEU A 40 -11.94 -5.20 -3.93
N LEU A 41 -12.54 -6.35 -4.17
CA LEU A 41 -13.16 -7.17 -3.13
C LEU A 41 -12.11 -7.62 -2.10
N GLY A 42 -10.94 -8.08 -2.54
CA GLY A 42 -9.82 -8.42 -1.66
C GLY A 42 -9.39 -7.27 -0.77
N ARG A 43 -9.26 -6.05 -1.32
CA ARG A 43 -8.94 -4.84 -0.53
C ARG A 43 -10.02 -4.50 0.50
N ALA A 44 -11.30 -4.61 0.15
CA ALA A 44 -12.40 -4.38 1.07
C ALA A 44 -12.45 -5.44 2.18
N THR A 45 -12.23 -6.71 1.83
CA THR A 45 -12.16 -7.82 2.79
C THR A 45 -10.98 -7.66 3.77
N ARG A 46 -9.83 -7.20 3.27
CA ARG A 46 -8.67 -6.81 4.10
C ARG A 46 -9.03 -5.73 5.11
N ALA A 47 -9.72 -4.67 4.67
CA ALA A 47 -10.11 -3.56 5.53
C ALA A 47 -11.07 -4.00 6.67
N ARG A 48 -11.77 -5.11 6.51
CA ARG A 48 -12.60 -5.75 7.55
C ARG A 48 -11.84 -6.76 8.42
N GLY A 49 -10.53 -6.92 8.22
CA GLY A 49 -9.67 -7.79 9.02
C GLY A 49 -9.61 -9.25 8.57
N ASN A 50 -10.33 -9.67 7.51
CA ASN A 50 -10.27 -11.05 7.02
C ASN A 50 -9.13 -11.21 6.00
N LEU A 51 -7.90 -11.37 6.50
CA LEU A 51 -6.70 -11.45 5.66
C LEU A 51 -6.66 -12.72 4.81
N ALA A 52 -7.17 -13.85 5.30
CA ALA A 52 -7.15 -15.12 4.59
C ALA A 52 -8.06 -15.10 3.35
N GLU A 53 -9.28 -14.59 3.49
CA GLU A 53 -10.19 -14.44 2.35
C GLU A 53 -9.69 -13.37 1.37
N ALA A 54 -9.10 -12.28 1.87
CA ALA A 54 -8.48 -11.29 1.00
C ALA A 54 -7.36 -11.89 0.15
N GLU A 55 -6.52 -12.76 0.73
CA GLU A 55 -5.45 -13.45 0.02
C GLU A 55 -6.01 -14.39 -1.06
N ARG A 56 -7.06 -15.16 -0.74
CA ARG A 56 -7.76 -16.03 -1.70
C ARG A 56 -8.31 -15.24 -2.89
N LEU A 57 -8.99 -14.13 -2.63
CA LEU A 57 -9.54 -13.25 -3.65
C LEU A 57 -8.47 -12.65 -4.57
N LEU A 58 -7.31 -12.30 -4.02
CA LEU A 58 -6.19 -11.80 -4.82
C LEU A 58 -5.51 -12.89 -5.63
N MET A 59 -5.45 -14.13 -5.14
CA MET A 59 -4.96 -15.27 -5.93
C MET A 59 -5.90 -15.56 -7.12
N ASP A 60 -7.21 -15.53 -6.91
CA ASP A 60 -8.19 -15.65 -7.98
C ASP A 60 -8.06 -14.51 -9.00
N ALA A 61 -7.85 -13.27 -8.53
CA ALA A 61 -7.63 -12.10 -9.39
C ALA A 61 -6.36 -12.27 -10.25
N GLU A 62 -5.25 -12.72 -9.66
CA GLU A 62 -3.99 -12.91 -10.37
C GLU A 62 -4.11 -13.97 -11.47
N ALA A 63 -4.80 -15.08 -11.18
CA ALA A 63 -5.01 -16.13 -12.17
C ALA A 63 -5.75 -15.60 -13.40
N LEU A 64 -6.83 -14.84 -13.20
CA LEU A 64 -7.60 -14.25 -14.29
C LEU A 64 -6.80 -13.21 -15.09
N LEU A 65 -6.08 -12.31 -14.41
CA LEU A 65 -5.31 -11.26 -15.09
C LEU A 65 -4.10 -11.82 -15.84
N THR A 66 -3.52 -12.91 -15.35
CA THR A 66 -2.47 -13.66 -16.04
C THR A 66 -3.01 -14.27 -17.34
N GLU A 67 -4.20 -14.87 -17.30
CA GLU A 67 -4.88 -15.41 -18.49
C GLU A 67 -5.16 -14.33 -19.53
N CYS A 68 -5.46 -13.09 -19.10
CA CYS A 68 -5.66 -11.95 -19.99
C CYS A 68 -4.38 -11.36 -20.61
N GLY A 69 -3.18 -11.79 -20.20
CA GLY A 69 -1.90 -11.35 -20.78
C GLY A 69 -1.50 -9.90 -20.51
N HIS A 70 -2.07 -9.24 -19.48
CA HIS A 70 -1.74 -7.84 -19.14
C HIS A 70 -0.76 -7.78 -17.96
N GLY A 71 0.53 -7.54 -18.24
CA GLY A 71 1.62 -7.56 -17.26
C GLY A 71 1.43 -6.60 -16.08
N ASP A 72 1.02 -5.35 -16.34
CA ASP A 72 0.81 -4.35 -15.28
C ASP A 72 -0.31 -4.74 -14.30
N ASP A 73 -1.39 -5.31 -14.83
CA ASP A 73 -2.54 -5.76 -14.02
C ASP A 73 -2.13 -6.89 -13.07
N VAL A 74 -1.29 -7.82 -13.54
CA VAL A 74 -0.69 -8.88 -12.72
C VAL A 74 0.22 -8.27 -11.65
N ALA A 75 1.04 -7.28 -12.02
CA ALA A 75 1.97 -6.65 -11.09
C ALA A 75 1.24 -5.91 -9.96
N ILE A 76 0.15 -5.21 -10.26
CA ILE A 76 -0.70 -4.52 -9.27
C ILE A 76 -1.35 -5.53 -8.29
N VAL A 77 -1.83 -6.67 -8.78
CA VAL A 77 -2.40 -7.71 -7.90
C VAL A 77 -1.32 -8.35 -7.04
N ARG A 78 -0.14 -8.65 -7.60
CA ARG A 78 0.99 -9.19 -6.84
C ARG A 78 1.48 -8.23 -5.76
N ALA A 79 1.56 -6.92 -6.05
CA ALA A 79 1.84 -5.90 -5.04
C ALA A 79 0.77 -5.91 -3.93
N SER A 80 -0.52 -6.01 -4.29
CA SER A 80 -1.60 -6.12 -3.31
C SER A 80 -1.52 -7.38 -2.45
N ARG A 81 -1.00 -8.50 -2.98
CA ARG A 81 -0.74 -9.72 -2.21
C ARG A 81 0.45 -9.53 -1.29
N ALA A 82 1.53 -8.91 -1.76
CA ALA A 82 2.70 -8.60 -0.97
C ALA A 82 2.36 -7.69 0.22
N ASP A 83 1.45 -6.74 0.05
CA ASP A 83 0.88 -5.95 1.14
C ASP A 83 0.25 -6.84 2.22
N LEU A 84 -0.58 -7.81 1.83
CA LEU A 84 -1.23 -8.74 2.78
C LEU A 84 -0.21 -9.58 3.53
N LEU A 85 0.80 -10.08 2.82
CA LEU A 85 1.90 -10.84 3.41
C LEU A 85 2.64 -9.99 4.45
N ARG A 86 2.99 -8.75 4.10
CA ARG A 86 3.65 -7.78 4.99
C ARG A 86 2.80 -7.49 6.23
N LEU A 87 1.51 -7.20 6.06
CA LEU A 87 0.59 -6.93 7.17
C LEU A 87 0.39 -8.17 8.07
N SER A 88 0.59 -9.37 7.53
CA SER A 88 0.56 -10.63 8.28
C SER A 88 1.91 -10.99 8.93
N GLY A 89 2.92 -10.11 8.84
CA GLY A 89 4.28 -10.37 9.33
C GLY A 89 5.09 -11.37 8.51
N ARG A 90 4.58 -11.81 7.34
CA ARG A 90 5.28 -12.72 6.41
C ARG A 90 6.24 -11.93 5.52
N PHE A 91 7.23 -11.28 6.14
CA PHE A 91 8.09 -10.31 5.45
C PHE A 91 8.94 -10.92 4.33
N GLU A 92 9.52 -12.11 4.52
CA GLU A 92 10.31 -12.79 3.48
C GLU A 92 9.50 -13.06 2.19
N GLN A 93 8.26 -13.53 2.37
CA GLN A 93 7.35 -13.77 1.24
C GLN A 93 6.91 -12.46 0.59
N ALA A 94 6.67 -11.42 1.39
CA ALA A 94 6.33 -10.09 0.89
C ALA A 94 7.48 -9.49 0.07
N SER A 95 8.71 -9.50 0.59
CA SER A 95 9.90 -9.01 -0.12
C SER A 95 10.11 -9.75 -1.43
N SER A 96 10.07 -11.08 -1.41
CA SER A 96 10.21 -11.89 -2.63
C SER A 96 9.18 -11.51 -3.70
N LEU A 97 7.95 -11.23 -3.29
CA LEU A 97 6.89 -10.85 -4.21
C LEU A 97 7.01 -9.41 -4.71
N TYR A 98 7.46 -8.47 -3.86
CA TYR A 98 7.78 -7.11 -4.29
C TYR A 98 8.94 -7.07 -5.27
N ASP A 99 10.00 -7.85 -5.04
CA ASP A 99 11.14 -7.95 -5.95
C ASP A 99 10.69 -8.52 -7.30
N ALA A 100 9.84 -9.53 -7.29
CA ALA A 100 9.23 -10.07 -8.51
C ALA A 100 8.39 -9.01 -9.25
N VAL A 101 7.65 -8.16 -8.54
CA VAL A 101 6.88 -7.06 -9.12
C VAL A 101 7.80 -6.01 -9.75
N LEU A 102 8.88 -5.61 -9.07
CA LEU A 102 9.83 -4.64 -9.62
C LEU A 102 10.57 -5.19 -10.84
N ALA A 103 10.87 -6.49 -10.87
CA ALA A 103 11.51 -7.17 -11.99
C ALA A 103 10.61 -7.23 -13.25
N MET A 104 9.31 -7.01 -13.13
CA MET A 104 8.39 -6.96 -14.28
C MET A 104 8.52 -5.67 -15.10
N GLY A 105 9.20 -4.63 -14.58
CA GLY A 105 9.40 -3.37 -15.30
C GLY A 105 8.12 -2.53 -15.39
N LEU A 106 7.63 -2.05 -14.25
CA LEU A 106 6.39 -1.27 -14.17
C LEU A 106 6.45 0.04 -14.96
N GLU A 107 5.48 0.27 -15.84
CA GLU A 107 5.28 1.58 -16.47
C GLU A 107 4.62 2.58 -15.49
N ASP A 108 3.72 2.08 -14.63
CA ASP A 108 3.05 2.88 -13.61
C ASP A 108 3.98 3.21 -12.45
N ARG A 109 4.53 4.43 -12.50
CA ARG A 109 5.42 4.98 -11.46
C ARG A 109 4.77 5.11 -10.09
N VAL A 110 3.45 5.27 -10.01
CA VAL A 110 2.75 5.35 -8.72
C VAL A 110 2.68 3.98 -8.05
N THR A 111 2.45 2.93 -8.83
CA THR A 111 2.53 1.54 -8.32
C THR A 111 3.96 1.20 -7.91
N GLU A 112 4.96 1.55 -8.72
CA GLU A 112 6.37 1.36 -8.36
C GLU A 112 6.75 2.08 -7.05
N ALA A 113 6.32 3.34 -6.90
CA ALA A 113 6.54 4.12 -5.69
C ALA A 113 5.91 3.46 -4.45
N ASN A 114 4.69 2.95 -4.56
CA ASN A 114 4.04 2.23 -3.46
C ASN A 114 4.83 1.00 -3.04
N VAL A 115 5.23 0.17 -4.00
CA VAL A 115 6.04 -1.04 -3.75
C VAL A 115 7.34 -0.69 -3.04
N ARG A 116 8.08 0.32 -3.51
CA ARG A 116 9.32 0.77 -2.88
C ARG A 116 9.10 1.29 -1.47
N LYS A 117 8.03 2.05 -1.22
CA LYS A 117 7.67 2.52 0.13
C LYS A 117 7.38 1.32 1.06
N ASP A 118 6.68 0.29 0.58
CA ASP A 118 6.40 -0.90 1.40
C ASP A 118 7.64 -1.78 1.64
N ILE A 119 8.60 -1.84 0.70
CA ILE A 119 9.93 -2.41 0.94
C ILE A 119 10.66 -1.64 2.04
N GLY A 120 10.58 -0.31 2.05
CA GLY A 120 11.15 0.54 3.10
C GLY A 120 10.60 0.21 4.50
N GLU A 121 9.29 -0.03 4.60
CA GLU A 121 8.66 -0.48 5.85
C GLU A 121 9.16 -1.87 6.30
N ILE A 122 9.39 -2.79 5.36
CA ILE A 122 9.98 -4.10 5.67
C ILE A 122 11.43 -3.96 6.17
N ALA A 123 12.23 -3.10 5.53
CA ALA A 123 13.59 -2.82 5.97
C ALA A 123 13.62 -2.19 7.37
N MET A 124 12.67 -1.31 7.68
CA MET A 124 12.47 -0.77 9.03
C MET A 124 12.17 -1.87 10.06
N ALA A 125 11.31 -2.84 9.72
CA ALA A 125 11.01 -3.97 10.60
C ALA A 125 12.25 -4.84 10.89
N HIS A 126 13.15 -4.98 9.92
CA HIS A 126 14.44 -5.66 10.07
C HIS A 126 15.56 -4.78 10.67
N ARG A 127 15.25 -3.52 10.99
CA ARG A 127 16.22 -2.52 11.48
C ARG A 127 17.36 -2.22 10.49
N ASP A 128 17.17 -2.51 9.21
CA ASP A 128 18.08 -2.05 8.17
C ASP A 128 17.72 -0.61 7.78
N LEU A 129 18.26 0.33 8.57
CA LEU A 129 18.00 1.76 8.39
C LEU A 129 18.56 2.30 7.05
N THR A 130 19.56 1.63 6.48
CA THR A 130 20.17 2.06 5.21
C THR A 130 19.28 1.65 4.04
N ALA A 131 18.84 0.40 4.00
CA ALA A 131 17.90 -0.07 2.99
C ALA A 131 16.54 0.63 3.11
N ALA A 132 16.08 0.89 4.34
CA ALA A 132 14.85 1.65 4.58
C ALA A 132 14.93 3.06 3.99
N GLN A 133 15.99 3.80 4.29
CA GLN A 133 16.19 5.15 3.76
C GLN A 133 16.20 5.15 2.23
N ALA A 134 17.02 4.29 1.61
CA ALA A 134 17.13 4.21 0.16
C ALA A 134 15.78 3.88 -0.50
N SER A 135 14.97 3.02 0.13
CA SER A 135 13.66 2.64 -0.38
C SER A 135 12.64 3.78 -0.29
N PHE A 136 12.62 4.53 0.82
CA PHE A 136 11.75 5.71 0.96
C PHE A 136 12.16 6.84 0.00
N ASP A 137 13.46 7.07 -0.18
CA ASP A 137 13.98 8.08 -1.10
C ASP A 137 13.57 7.75 -2.55
N ALA A 138 13.78 6.51 -2.98
CA ALA A 138 13.39 6.07 -4.32
C ALA A 138 11.87 6.09 -4.53
N ALA A 139 11.08 5.75 -3.51
CA ALA A 139 9.62 5.86 -3.58
C ALA A 139 9.17 7.31 -3.72
N GLU A 140 9.78 8.24 -2.97
CA GLU A 140 9.44 9.64 -3.03
C GLU A 140 9.84 10.30 -4.35
N GLU A 141 11.01 9.96 -4.90
CA GLU A 141 11.49 10.44 -6.21
C GLU A 141 10.48 10.12 -7.33
N LEU A 142 9.81 8.97 -7.25
CA LEU A 142 8.76 8.57 -8.18
C LEU A 142 7.41 9.24 -7.86
N ALA A 143 7.04 9.31 -6.58
CA ALA A 143 5.71 9.76 -6.14
C ALA A 143 5.51 11.28 -6.23
N ALA A 144 6.55 12.07 -5.93
CA ALA A 144 6.48 13.53 -5.88
C ALA A 144 6.10 14.15 -7.25
N PRO A 145 6.80 13.85 -8.37
CA PRO A 145 6.41 14.39 -9.67
C PRO A 145 5.07 13.84 -10.18
N ALA A 146 4.68 12.63 -9.77
CA ALA A 146 3.38 12.04 -10.09
C ALA A 146 2.21 12.62 -9.28
N GLY A 147 2.48 13.55 -8.34
CA GLY A 147 1.45 14.14 -7.49
C GLY A 147 0.84 13.18 -6.47
N ALA A 148 1.49 12.03 -6.21
CA ALA A 148 1.01 10.99 -5.29
C ALA A 148 1.29 11.37 -3.82
N ARG A 149 0.62 12.43 -3.35
CA ARG A 149 0.86 13.07 -2.03
C ARG A 149 0.75 12.12 -0.85
N ALA A 150 -0.14 11.13 -0.91
CA ALA A 150 -0.27 10.12 0.16
C ALA A 150 1.00 9.27 0.30
N ILE A 151 1.62 8.87 -0.83
CA ILE A 151 2.87 8.09 -0.82
C ILE A 151 3.99 8.96 -0.28
N VAL A 152 4.08 10.22 -0.72
CA VAL A 152 5.08 11.18 -0.21
C VAL A 152 4.97 11.35 1.30
N ALA A 153 3.75 11.51 1.84
CA ALA A 153 3.52 11.62 3.28
C ALA A 153 4.02 10.38 4.04
N HIS A 154 3.74 9.19 3.52
CA HIS A 154 4.25 7.94 4.09
C HIS A 154 5.78 7.82 4.02
N CYS A 155 6.40 8.20 2.90
CA CYS A 155 7.85 8.17 2.76
C CYS A 155 8.50 9.12 3.77
N ARG A 156 7.99 10.34 3.91
CA ARG A 156 8.47 11.34 4.87
C ARG A 156 8.36 10.85 6.32
N LEU A 157 7.24 10.20 6.67
CA LEU A 157 7.09 9.57 7.99
C LEU A 157 8.10 8.43 8.20
N GLY A 158 8.32 7.59 7.18
CA GLY A 158 9.33 6.53 7.19
C GLY A 158 10.75 7.08 7.40
N GLN A 159 11.13 8.09 6.63
CA GLN A 159 12.42 8.79 6.75
C GLN A 159 12.57 9.46 8.12
N ALA A 160 11.50 10.04 8.69
CA ALA A 160 11.51 10.60 10.04
C ALA A 160 11.85 9.53 11.09
N ARG A 161 11.26 8.33 10.96
CA ARG A 161 11.55 7.19 11.85
C ARG A 161 12.99 6.72 11.68
N VAL A 162 13.52 6.68 10.45
CA VAL A 162 14.94 6.39 10.20
C VAL A 162 15.85 7.41 10.90
N ALA A 163 15.60 8.70 10.68
CA ALA A 163 16.37 9.79 11.28
C ALA A 163 16.34 9.73 12.82
N GLN A 164 15.16 9.44 13.40
CA GLN A 164 15.02 9.24 14.85
C GLN A 164 15.89 8.08 15.35
N ARG A 165 15.87 6.91 14.68
CA ARG A 165 16.70 5.76 15.05
C ARG A 165 18.20 6.01 14.88
N ARG A 166 18.59 6.97 14.05
CA ARG A 166 19.97 7.45 13.88
C ARG A 166 20.36 8.58 14.85
N GLY A 167 19.47 9.03 15.72
CA GLY A 167 19.73 10.14 16.65
C GLY A 167 19.73 11.53 15.98
N GLN A 168 19.17 11.65 14.78
CA GLN A 168 19.12 12.90 14.00
C GLN A 168 17.84 13.67 14.32
N ALA A 169 17.68 14.14 15.55
CA ALA A 169 16.43 14.68 16.07
C ALA A 169 15.85 15.84 15.23
N ALA A 170 16.68 16.81 14.84
CA ALA A 170 16.23 17.96 14.03
C ALA A 170 15.70 17.54 12.65
N LEU A 171 16.36 16.58 12.00
CA LEU A 171 15.93 16.04 10.72
C LEU A 171 14.63 15.23 10.87
N ALA A 172 14.55 14.39 11.91
CA ALA A 172 13.35 13.63 12.22
C ALA A 172 12.14 14.54 12.45
N ALA A 173 12.31 15.61 13.23
CA ALA A 173 11.26 16.58 13.51
C ALA A 173 10.77 17.31 12.25
N GLY A 174 11.70 17.73 11.38
CA GLY A 174 11.35 18.34 10.09
C GLY A 174 10.52 17.42 9.20
N LEU A 175 11.02 16.20 8.98
CA LEU A 175 10.34 15.19 8.16
C LEU A 175 8.98 14.77 8.73
N ALA A 176 8.87 14.63 10.04
CA ALA A 176 7.63 14.29 10.72
C ALA A 176 6.59 15.41 10.60
N LYS A 177 7.02 16.68 10.71
CA LYS A 177 6.14 17.83 10.48
C LYS A 177 5.63 17.87 9.04
N ASP A 178 6.52 17.68 8.06
CA ASP A 178 6.14 17.65 6.64
C ASP A 178 5.13 16.52 6.35
N ALA A 179 5.36 15.33 6.92
CA ALA A 179 4.43 14.22 6.82
C ALA A 179 3.06 14.54 7.44
N ALA A 180 3.05 15.15 8.64
CA ALA A 180 1.81 15.54 9.32
C ALA A 180 0.98 16.51 8.49
N ASP A 181 1.60 17.58 7.97
CA ASP A 181 0.94 18.59 7.16
C ASP A 181 0.34 17.98 5.87
N LEU A 182 1.04 16.99 5.27
CA LEU A 182 0.51 16.27 4.11
C LEU A 182 -0.70 15.38 4.49
N PHE A 183 -0.63 14.65 5.60
CA PHE A 183 -1.74 13.81 6.06
C PHE A 183 -2.98 14.65 6.40
N GLU A 184 -2.83 15.82 7.02
CA GLU A 184 -3.95 16.74 7.29
C GLU A 184 -4.63 17.22 6.01
N ARG A 185 -3.84 17.61 5.00
CA ARG A 185 -4.39 18.02 3.69
C ARG A 185 -5.12 16.89 2.97
N LEU A 186 -4.79 15.64 3.30
CA LEU A 186 -5.45 14.44 2.80
C LEU A 186 -6.64 14.01 3.66
N GLY A 187 -6.87 14.65 4.81
CA GLY A 187 -7.91 14.30 5.78
C GLY A 187 -7.58 13.10 6.67
N ASP A 188 -6.34 12.60 6.64
CA ASP A 188 -5.88 11.47 7.46
C ASP A 188 -5.37 11.96 8.82
N LEU A 189 -6.32 12.38 9.67
CA LEU A 189 -6.01 13.02 10.96
C LEU A 189 -5.29 12.08 11.95
N ASP A 190 -5.56 10.78 11.88
CA ASP A 190 -4.91 9.78 12.73
C ASP A 190 -3.40 9.72 12.43
N ARG A 191 -3.02 9.67 11.15
CA ARG A 191 -1.61 9.68 10.74
C ARG A 191 -0.95 11.03 10.94
N ALA A 192 -1.70 12.13 10.78
CA ALA A 192 -1.19 13.45 11.11
C ALA A 192 -0.81 13.56 12.60
N TYR A 193 -1.66 13.02 13.47
CA TYR A 193 -1.38 12.95 14.91
C TYR A 193 -0.18 12.07 15.23
N GLU A 194 -0.09 10.88 14.62
CA GLU A 194 1.05 9.98 14.78
C GLU A 194 2.37 10.67 14.40
N ALA A 195 2.40 11.35 13.26
CA ALA A 195 3.58 12.06 12.80
C ALA A 195 3.95 13.22 13.74
N ARG A 196 2.97 13.99 14.25
CA ARG A 196 3.22 15.07 15.21
C ARG A 196 3.80 14.59 16.54
N ALA A 197 3.35 13.44 17.04
CA ALA A 197 3.86 12.88 18.28
C ALA A 197 5.38 12.59 18.23
N MET A 198 5.97 12.48 17.04
CA MET A 198 7.43 12.34 16.87
C MET A 198 8.21 13.64 17.07
N VAL A 199 7.55 14.79 17.02
CA VAL A 199 8.16 16.13 17.17
C VAL A 199 8.19 16.56 18.65
N GLU A 200 7.29 16.01 19.47
CA GLU A 200 7.06 16.43 20.86
C GLU A 200 7.99 15.76 21.90
N HIS A 201 8.98 14.98 21.46
CA HIS A 201 9.93 14.22 22.30
C HIS A 201 11.38 14.39 21.83
#